data_AF-A0A7X2MWB4-F1
#
_entry.id   AF-A0A7X2MWB4-F1
#
_cell.length_a   1.000
_cell.length_b   1.000
_cell.length_c   1.000
_cell.angle_alpha   90.00
_cell.angle_beta   90.00
_cell.angle_gamma   90.00
#
_symmetry.space_group_name_H-M   'P 1'
#
loop_
_entity.id
_entity.type
_entity.pdbx_description
1 polymer ?
#
loop_
_entity_poly.entity_id
_entity_poly.type
_entity_poly.pdbx_seq_one_letter_code
_entity_poly.pdbx_strand_id
1 'polypeptide(L)'
;MGKKVVNKKKKGFTLIELIIVIAIIAILAAIAIPKFATIRKNANITTDIANAKNIHSIVAQGIANEKISATTSLTSADDAIKNSIDADQVKSKVSGNAFRVVVTDGDIKVYGGTDDDKDIVYPTQGENYQKN
;
A
#
# COMPACT_ATOMS: atom_id res chain seq x y z
N MET A 1 -60.79 -16.04 35.07
CA MET A 1 -59.49 -16.77 35.09
C MET A 1 -58.36 -15.74 34.91
N GLY A 2 -57.67 -15.33 35.98
CA GLY A 2 -56.58 -14.34 35.88
C GLY A 2 -55.29 -14.98 35.40
N LYS A 3 -54.72 -14.49 34.29
CA LYS A 3 -53.47 -15.02 33.70
C LYS A 3 -52.29 -14.58 34.57
N LYS A 4 -51.67 -15.50 35.30
CA LYS A 4 -50.42 -15.24 36.04
C LYS A 4 -49.31 -14.90 35.06
N VAL A 5 -48.82 -13.66 35.08
CA VAL A 5 -47.65 -13.23 34.31
C VAL A 5 -46.40 -13.69 35.07
N VAL A 6 -45.69 -14.68 34.53
CA VAL A 6 -44.42 -15.17 35.10
C VAL A 6 -43.31 -14.19 34.72
N ASN A 7 -42.85 -13.40 35.67
CA ASN A 7 -41.76 -12.45 35.47
C ASN A 7 -40.43 -13.22 35.41
N LYS A 8 -39.94 -13.57 34.21
CA LYS A 8 -38.61 -14.16 34.04
C LYS A 8 -37.56 -13.13 34.46
N LYS A 9 -36.83 -13.38 35.57
CA LYS A 9 -35.70 -12.54 35.98
C LYS A 9 -34.70 -12.49 34.82
N LYS A 10 -34.52 -11.32 34.21
CA LYS A 10 -33.45 -11.11 33.23
C LYS A 10 -32.12 -11.21 33.97
N LYS A 11 -31.31 -12.21 33.65
CA LYS A 11 -29.92 -12.28 34.12
C LYS A 11 -29.15 -11.15 33.41
N GLY A 12 -28.71 -10.15 34.17
CA GLY A 12 -27.81 -9.11 33.68
C GLY A 12 -26.36 -9.61 33.67
N PHE A 13 -25.55 -9.04 32.78
CA PHE A 13 -24.10 -9.27 32.74
C PHE A 13 -23.47 -8.70 34.02
N THR A 14 -22.51 -9.41 34.60
CA THR A 14 -21.78 -8.91 35.77
C THR A 14 -20.67 -7.95 35.36
N LEU A 15 -20.35 -6.97 36.21
CA LEU A 15 -19.23 -6.06 35.94
C LEU A 15 -17.89 -6.81 35.87
N ILE A 16 -17.74 -7.89 36.64
CA ILE A 16 -16.52 -8.70 36.64
C ILE A 16 -16.32 -9.43 35.30
N GLU A 17 -17.40 -9.96 34.70
CA GLU A 17 -17.33 -10.59 33.37
C GLU A 17 -16.87 -9.56 32.32
N LEU A 18 -17.35 -8.32 32.40
CA LEU A 18 -16.91 -7.27 31.49
C LEU A 18 -15.44 -6.89 31.69
N ILE A 19 -14.98 -6.80 32.95
CA ILE A 19 -13.59 -6.45 33.29
C ILE A 19 -12.61 -7.50 32.78
N ILE A 20 -12.94 -8.80 32.89
CA ILE A 20 -12.08 -9.87 32.38
C ILE A 20 -11.97 -9.81 30.85
N VAL A 21 -13.07 -9.51 30.15
CA VAL A 21 -13.08 -9.39 28.69
C VAL A 21 -12.17 -8.26 28.21
N ILE A 22 -12.26 -7.06 28.81
CA ILE A 22 -11.39 -5.94 28.43
C ILE A 22 -9.92 -6.23 28.75
N ALA A 23 -9.64 -6.96 29.84
CA ALA A 23 -8.28 -7.35 30.20
C ALA A 23 -7.65 -8.29 29.15
N ILE A 24 -8.41 -9.27 28.66
CA ILE A 24 -7.93 -10.18 27.61
C ILE A 24 -7.72 -9.43 26.29
N ILE A 25 -8.66 -8.55 25.90
CA ILE A 25 -8.54 -7.72 24.68
C ILE A 25 -7.30 -6.82 24.77
N ALA A 26 -7.00 -6.24 25.94
CA ALA A 26 -5.83 -5.40 26.14
C ALA A 26 -4.51 -6.16 25.91
N ILE A 27 -4.40 -7.41 26.39
CA ILE A 27 -3.21 -8.25 26.18
C ILE A 27 -3.04 -8.58 24.69
N LEU A 28 -4.12 -8.97 24.00
CA LEU A 28 -4.08 -9.27 22.57
C LEU A 28 -3.71 -8.04 21.74
N ALA A 29 -4.31 -6.88 22.06
CA ALA A 29 -4.05 -5.62 21.39
C ALA A 29 -2.58 -5.18 21.56
N ALA A 30 -1.99 -5.36 22.74
CA ALA A 30 -0.60 -5.01 23.01
C ALA A 30 0.40 -5.74 22.09
N ILE A 31 0.10 -6.98 21.69
CA ILE A 31 0.94 -7.78 20.77
C ILE A 31 0.59 -7.47 19.30
N ALA A 32 -0.70 -7.29 19.00
CA ALA A 32 -1.18 -7.13 17.63
C ALA A 32 -0.84 -5.77 17.02
N ILE A 33 -1.01 -4.68 17.78
CA ILE A 33 -0.79 -3.30 17.31
C ILE A 33 0.62 -3.07 16.74
N PRO A 34 1.73 -3.41 17.44
CA PRO A 34 3.06 -3.17 16.91
C PRO A 34 3.35 -3.97 15.64
N LYS A 35 2.84 -5.22 15.55
CA LYS A 35 3.04 -6.07 14.37
C LYS A 35 2.26 -5.58 13.15
N PHE A 36 1.06 -5.02 13.37
CA PHE A 36 0.21 -4.55 12.28
C PHE A 36 0.85 -3.44 11.45
N ALA A 37 1.61 -2.54 12.10
CA ALA A 37 2.32 -1.46 11.41
C ALA A 37 3.33 -2.00 10.39
N THR A 38 4.17 -2.96 10.79
CA THR A 38 5.16 -3.58 9.90
C THR A 38 4.50 -4.36 8.75
N ILE A 39 3.44 -5.12 9.03
CA ILE A 39 2.72 -5.88 8.00
C ILE A 39 2.14 -4.94 6.95
N ARG A 40 1.48 -3.86 7.37
CA ARG A 40 0.92 -2.86 6.46
C ARG A 40 2.01 -2.19 5.61
N LYS A 41 3.15 -1.90 6.22
CA LYS A 41 4.29 -1.29 5.52
C LYS A 41 4.87 -2.21 4.43
N ASN A 42 5.10 -3.47 4.78
CA ASN A 42 5.57 -4.49 3.83
C ASN A 42 4.57 -4.74 2.69
N ALA A 43 3.27 -4.70 3.01
CA ALA A 43 2.21 -4.79 2.00
C ALA A 43 2.28 -3.61 1.03
N ASN A 44 2.43 -2.37 1.54
CA ASN A 44 2.57 -1.18 0.71
C ASN A 44 3.81 -1.25 -0.20
N ILE A 45 4.97 -1.69 0.31
CA ILE A 45 6.18 -1.89 -0.51
C ILE A 45 5.92 -2.91 -1.61
N THR A 46 5.32 -4.06 -1.26
CA THR A 46 5.02 -5.13 -2.23
C THR A 46 4.09 -4.63 -3.34
N THR A 47 3.07 -3.85 -2.98
CA THR A 47 2.17 -3.19 -3.94
C THR A 47 2.92 -2.22 -4.83
N ASP A 48 3.78 -1.36 -4.28
CA ASP A 48 4.55 -0.39 -5.05
C ASP A 48 5.49 -1.05 -6.04
N ILE A 49 6.15 -2.16 -5.66
CA ILE A 49 6.99 -2.94 -6.56
C ILE A 49 6.19 -3.54 -7.71
N ALA A 50 5.00 -4.09 -7.42
CA ALA A 50 4.13 -4.64 -8.47
C ALA A 50 3.68 -3.55 -9.46
N ASN A 51 3.32 -2.38 -8.95
CA ASN A 51 2.95 -1.23 -9.77
C ASN A 51 4.13 -0.72 -10.60
N ALA A 52 5.30 -0.59 -9.99
CA ALA A 52 6.51 -0.13 -10.66
C ALA A 52 6.92 -1.08 -11.80
N LYS A 53 6.79 -2.40 -11.62
CA LYS A 53 7.00 -3.39 -12.69
C LYS A 53 6.00 -3.23 -13.84
N ASN A 54 4.74 -2.96 -13.51
CA ASN A 54 3.72 -2.71 -14.53
C ASN A 54 4.05 -1.44 -15.33
N ILE A 55 4.34 -0.34 -14.64
CA ILE A 55 4.78 0.93 -15.25
C ILE A 55 6.00 0.71 -16.13
N HIS A 56 7.01 -0.01 -15.65
CA HIS A 56 8.19 -0.34 -16.44
C HIS A 56 7.83 -1.08 -17.73
N SER A 57 6.97 -2.10 -17.66
CA SER A 57 6.52 -2.85 -18.84
C SER A 57 5.78 -1.96 -19.85
N ILE A 58 4.91 -1.06 -19.37
CA ILE A 58 4.19 -0.12 -20.23
C ILE A 58 5.16 0.84 -20.93
N VAL A 59 6.13 1.37 -20.19
CA VAL A 59 7.12 2.31 -20.73
C VAL A 59 8.05 1.60 -21.71
N ALA A 60 8.48 0.37 -21.41
CA ALA A 60 9.27 -0.45 -22.32
C ALA A 60 8.53 -0.71 -23.65
N GLN A 61 7.25 -1.05 -23.59
CA GLN A 61 6.40 -1.18 -24.77
C GLN A 61 6.22 0.15 -25.52
N GLY A 62 6.08 1.26 -24.79
CA GLY A 62 5.98 2.59 -25.35
C GLY A 62 7.24 3.02 -26.10
N ILE A 63 8.42 2.67 -25.60
CA ILE A 63 9.71 2.89 -26.28
C ILE A 63 9.83 2.01 -27.51
N ALA A 64 9.49 0.73 -27.41
CA ALA A 64 9.52 -0.20 -28.54
C ALA A 64 8.60 0.21 -29.69
N ASN A 65 7.47 0.85 -29.37
CA ASN A 65 6.52 1.38 -30.35
C ASN A 65 6.80 2.84 -30.75
N GLU A 66 7.98 3.38 -30.40
CA GLU A 66 8.41 4.76 -30.69
C GLU A 66 7.48 5.88 -30.14
N LYS A 67 6.55 5.52 -29.25
CA LYS A 67 5.60 6.46 -28.61
C LYS A 67 6.25 7.22 -27.46
N ILE A 68 7.28 6.65 -26.85
CA ILE A 68 8.05 7.24 -25.75
C ILE A 68 9.51 7.29 -26.18
N SER A 69 10.15 8.46 -26.06
CA SER A 69 11.58 8.61 -26.37
C SER A 69 12.45 7.79 -25.43
N ALA A 70 13.53 7.21 -25.96
CA ALA A 70 14.49 6.41 -25.18
C ALA A 70 15.25 7.21 -24.11
N THR A 71 15.12 8.54 -24.09
CA THR A 71 15.61 9.40 -23.02
C THR A 71 14.50 10.40 -22.66
N THR A 72 13.88 10.21 -21.50
CA THR A 72 12.77 11.04 -21.03
C THR A 72 12.54 10.90 -19.53
N SER A 73 11.89 11.89 -18.93
CA SER A 73 11.39 11.83 -17.56
C SER A 73 9.87 11.98 -17.58
N LEU A 74 9.18 10.99 -17.03
CA LEU A 74 7.73 10.90 -16.98
C LEU A 74 7.27 10.72 -15.54
N THR A 75 5.99 10.92 -15.31
CA THR A 75 5.28 10.58 -14.09
C THR A 75 4.20 9.54 -14.43
N SER A 76 3.82 8.72 -13.46
CA SER A 76 2.65 7.82 -13.59
C SER A 76 1.33 8.56 -13.82
N ALA A 77 1.31 9.88 -13.63
CA ALA A 77 0.16 10.72 -13.92
C ALA A 77 0.11 11.21 -15.37
N ASP A 78 1.20 11.06 -16.15
CA ASP A 78 1.21 11.44 -17.57
C ASP A 78 0.31 10.50 -18.38
N ASP A 79 -0.45 11.07 -19.32
CA ASP A 79 -1.47 10.35 -20.10
C ASP A 79 -0.91 9.16 -20.89
N ALA A 80 0.38 9.19 -21.22
CA ALA A 80 1.08 8.09 -21.88
C ALA A 80 1.14 6.81 -21.02
N ILE A 81 1.17 6.97 -19.69
CA ILE A 81 1.28 5.87 -18.71
C ILE A 81 -0.05 5.67 -17.98
N LYS A 82 -0.70 6.77 -17.54
CA LYS A 82 -1.92 6.78 -16.73
C LYS A 82 -3.07 6.01 -17.36
N ASN A 83 -3.24 6.08 -18.68
CA ASN A 83 -4.32 5.37 -19.37
C ASN A 83 -4.12 3.84 -19.39
N SER A 84 -2.95 3.37 -19.00
CA SER A 84 -2.58 1.95 -18.97
C SER A 84 -2.42 1.40 -17.55
N ILE A 85 -2.61 2.24 -16.53
CA ILE A 85 -2.57 1.84 -15.11
C ILE A 85 -3.84 2.28 -14.39
N ASP A 86 -4.26 1.52 -13.37
CA ASP A 86 -5.37 1.91 -12.52
C ASP A 86 -5.04 3.23 -11.77
N ALA A 87 -6.02 4.13 -11.68
CA ALA A 87 -5.89 5.42 -10.99
C ALA A 87 -5.43 5.26 -9.54
N ASP A 88 -5.84 4.18 -8.86
CA ASP A 88 -5.44 3.88 -7.48
C ASP A 88 -3.97 3.46 -7.35
N GLN A 89 -3.33 3.09 -8.47
CA GLN A 89 -1.93 2.67 -8.58
C GLN A 89 -1.01 3.79 -9.09
N VAL A 90 -1.56 4.98 -9.39
CA VAL A 90 -0.78 6.14 -9.86
C VAL A 90 0.18 6.66 -8.78
N LYS A 91 -0.08 6.36 -7.50
CA LYS A 91 0.74 6.84 -6.37
C LYS A 91 1.37 5.70 -5.59
N SER A 92 2.61 5.91 -5.18
CA SER A 92 3.32 5.07 -4.22
C SER A 92 2.58 5.07 -2.89
N LYS A 93 2.27 3.88 -2.36
CA LYS A 93 1.69 3.68 -1.03
C LYS A 93 2.72 3.89 0.08
N VAL A 94 4.02 3.89 -0.25
CA VAL A 94 5.12 4.18 0.67
C VAL A 94 5.37 5.69 0.78
N SER A 95 5.54 6.42 -0.34
CA SER A 95 5.83 7.87 -0.29
C SER A 95 4.60 8.77 -0.33
N GLY A 96 3.46 8.27 -0.84
CA GLY A 96 2.25 9.06 -1.10
C GLY A 96 2.30 9.89 -2.39
N ASN A 97 3.44 9.92 -3.08
CA ASN A 97 3.65 10.68 -4.31
C ASN A 97 3.38 9.83 -5.55
N ALA A 98 3.20 10.48 -6.70
CA ALA A 98 3.16 9.77 -7.98
C ALA A 98 4.50 9.07 -8.24
N PHE A 99 4.45 7.92 -8.91
CA PHE A 99 5.69 7.30 -9.41
C PHE A 99 6.31 8.21 -10.47
N ARG A 100 7.63 8.25 -10.49
CA ARG A 100 8.40 8.90 -11.54
C ARG A 100 9.13 7.83 -12.33
N VAL A 101 9.29 8.08 -13.62
CA VAL A 101 9.99 7.18 -14.52
C VAL A 101 11.06 7.99 -15.21
N VAL A 102 12.30 7.55 -15.09
CA VAL A 102 13.41 8.11 -15.86
C VAL A 102 13.88 7.03 -16.81
N VAL A 103 13.87 7.38 -18.09
CA VAL A 103 14.44 6.58 -19.17
C VAL A 103 15.72 7.26 -19.60
N THR A 104 16.82 6.51 -19.69
CA THR A 104 18.10 7.01 -20.19
C THR A 104 18.68 5.99 -21.15
N ASP A 105 18.74 6.33 -22.43
CA ASP A 105 19.24 5.46 -23.50
C ASP A 105 18.58 4.06 -23.52
N GLY A 106 17.29 4.00 -23.18
CA GLY A 106 16.50 2.77 -23.11
C GLY A 106 16.51 2.06 -21.75
N ASP A 107 17.38 2.45 -20.82
CA ASP A 107 17.33 1.97 -19.43
C ASP A 107 16.21 2.67 -18.67
N ILE A 108 15.25 1.90 -18.15
CA ILE A 108 14.06 2.42 -17.46
C ILE A 108 14.19 2.21 -15.96
N LYS A 109 14.19 3.30 -15.21
CA LYS A 109 14.11 3.32 -13.74
C LYS A 109 12.77 3.89 -13.29
N VAL A 110 12.13 3.23 -12.33
CA VAL A 110 10.88 3.67 -11.72
C VAL A 110 11.13 4.01 -10.26
N TYR A 111 10.82 5.24 -9.90
CA TYR A 111 11.00 5.84 -8.59
C TYR A 111 9.64 6.07 -7.95
N GLY A 112 9.54 5.91 -6.64
CA GLY A 112 8.30 6.16 -5.94
C GLY A 112 8.30 7.53 -5.28
N GLY A 113 8.61 8.59 -6.00
CA GLY A 113 8.46 9.95 -5.48
C GLY A 113 9.42 10.93 -6.11
N THR A 114 10.69 10.89 -5.74
CA THR A 114 11.73 11.75 -6.33
C THR A 114 12.65 10.94 -7.22
N ASP A 115 13.35 11.59 -8.15
CA ASP A 115 14.34 10.94 -9.03
C ASP A 115 15.70 10.69 -8.30
N ASP A 116 15.67 10.53 -6.96
CA ASP A 116 16.82 10.12 -6.16
C ASP A 116 16.99 8.60 -6.25
N ASP A 117 18.20 8.11 -6.48
CA ASP A 117 18.49 6.67 -6.57
C ASP A 117 18.11 5.91 -5.28
N LYS A 118 17.98 6.61 -4.14
CA LYS A 118 17.45 6.04 -2.89
C LYS A 118 15.96 5.70 -2.97
N ASP A 119 15.21 6.35 -3.86
CA ASP A 119 13.78 6.18 -4.07
C ASP A 119 13.44 5.23 -5.23
N ILE A 120 14.43 4.54 -5.81
CA ILE A 120 14.16 3.56 -6.87
C ILE A 120 13.33 2.41 -6.28
N VAL A 121 12.24 2.10 -6.97
CA VAL A 121 11.38 0.95 -6.67
C VAL A 121 11.72 -0.22 -7.59
N TYR A 122 12.05 0.08 -8.85
CA TYR A 122 12.44 -0.88 -9.88
C TYR A 122 13.45 -0.25 -10.86
N PRO A 123 14.47 -0.98 -11.38
CA PRO A 123 14.71 -2.42 -11.24
C PRO A 123 15.37 -2.82 -9.91
N THR A 124 16.14 -1.92 -9.32
CA THR A 124 16.75 -2.08 -8.01
C THR A 124 15.90 -1.40 -6.96
N GLN A 125 15.83 -1.95 -5.75
CA GLN A 125 15.14 -1.30 -4.64
C GLN A 125 16.14 -0.43 -3.90
N GLY A 126 15.95 0.88 -3.98
CA GLY A 126 16.76 1.89 -3.29
C GLY A 126 16.62 1.80 -1.77
N GLU A 127 17.56 2.42 -1.06
CA GLU A 127 17.63 2.31 0.40
C GLU A 127 16.34 2.75 1.12
N ASN A 128 15.62 3.75 0.59
CA ASN A 128 14.39 4.25 1.19
C ASN A 128 13.23 3.24 1.07
N TYR A 129 13.33 2.28 0.15
CA TYR A 129 12.37 1.18 -0.01
C TYR A 129 12.79 -0.08 0.76
N GLN A 130 14.09 -0.26 1.02
CA GLN A 130 14.62 -1.37 1.83
C GLN A 130 14.49 -1.14 3.34
N LYS A 131 14.69 0.11 3.78
CA LYS A 131 14.71 0.49 5.19
C LYS A 131 13.33 0.85 5.74
N ASN A 132 12.35 0.98 4.86
CA ASN A 132 11.00 1.30 5.25
C ASN A 132 10.20 0.03 5.60
#